data_AF-A0A0R1LYB2-F1
#
_entry.id   AF-A0A0R1LYB2-F1
#
_cell.length_a   1.000
_cell.length_b   1.000
_cell.length_c   1.000
_cell.angle_alpha   90.00
_cell.angle_beta   90.00
_cell.angle_gamma   90.00
#
_symmetry.space_group_name_H-M   'P 1'
#
loop_
_entity.id
_entity.type
_entity.pdbx_description
1 polymer ?
#
loop_
_entity_poly.entity_id
_entity_poly.type
_entity_poly.pdbx_seq_one_letter_code
_entity_poly.pdbx_strand_id
1 'polypeptide(L)'
;MNGKLSIFDIANWFLRQEQMSDKKLQKLCYYSYAWGVALLNRPLFDDTRFEAWAHGPVSPELYQECKRYGWSPIPQNKFSEAHAIKDKDISELLKSIWLTYGDKDANELEALTHRESPWKIARNGILDGERSNNVLNDGVMRDFYLGIYNGD
;
A
#
# COMPACT_ATOMS: atom_id res chain seq x y z
N MET A 1 16.76 17.00 -10.13
CA MET A 1 16.29 15.70 -10.64
C MET A 1 15.04 15.33 -9.86
N ASN A 2 13.86 15.64 -10.40
CA ASN A 2 12.61 15.15 -9.85
C ASN A 2 12.42 13.72 -10.37
N GLY A 3 13.17 12.78 -9.78
CA GLY A 3 12.95 11.36 -10.02
C GLY A 3 11.54 11.02 -9.53
N LYS A 4 10.76 10.38 -10.40
CA LYS A 4 9.45 9.85 -10.02
C LYS A 4 9.63 8.88 -8.85
N LEU A 5 8.77 8.94 -7.84
CA LEU A 5 8.82 7.99 -6.73
C LEU A 5 8.54 6.58 -7.24
N SER A 6 9.10 5.61 -6.53
CA SER A 6 8.90 4.18 -6.70
C SER A 6 8.19 3.59 -5.48
N ILE A 7 7.64 2.37 -5.62
CA ILE A 7 7.13 1.61 -4.49
C ILE A 7 8.20 1.39 -3.41
N PHE A 8 9.47 1.29 -3.80
CA PHE A 8 10.59 1.09 -2.89
C PHE A 8 10.92 2.34 -2.06
N ASP A 9 10.69 3.54 -2.58
CA ASP A 9 10.85 4.79 -1.82
C ASP A 9 9.81 4.85 -0.68
N ILE A 10 8.57 4.47 -0.97
CA ILE A 10 7.48 4.39 0.01
C ILE A 10 7.75 3.28 1.03
N ALA A 11 8.15 2.10 0.57
CA ALA A 11 8.48 0.97 1.44
C ALA A 11 9.63 1.30 2.40
N ASN A 12 10.69 1.93 1.90
CA ASN A 12 11.82 2.41 2.71
C ASN A 12 11.37 3.40 3.78
N TRP A 13 10.44 4.30 3.45
CA TRP A 13 9.92 5.28 4.42
C TRP A 13 9.26 4.61 5.62
N PHE A 14 8.43 3.58 5.39
CA PHE A 14 7.78 2.82 6.47
C PHE A 14 8.76 1.95 7.24
N LEU A 15 9.67 1.27 6.56
CA LEU A 15 10.69 0.43 7.20
C LEU A 15 11.63 1.22 8.12
N ARG A 16 11.86 2.51 7.84
CA ARG A 16 12.60 3.40 8.75
C ARG A 16 11.88 3.69 10.07
N GLN A 17 10.55 3.57 10.11
CA GLN A 17 9.79 3.74 11.35
C GLN A 17 9.90 2.50 12.24
N GLU A 18 9.70 1.32 11.63
CA GLU A 18 9.65 0.05 12.35
C GLU A 18 10.00 -1.11 11.40
N GLN A 19 10.62 -2.18 11.91
CA GLN A 19 10.66 -3.44 11.19
C GLN A 19 9.26 -4.06 11.16
N MET A 20 8.87 -4.63 10.02
CA MET A 20 7.53 -5.19 9.86
C MET A 20 7.52 -6.36 8.88
N SER A 21 6.48 -7.18 8.94
CA SER A 21 6.27 -8.25 7.96
C SER A 21 5.99 -7.68 6.57
N ASP A 22 6.25 -8.48 5.54
CA ASP A 22 5.90 -8.14 4.15
C ASP A 22 4.42 -7.76 4.02
N LYS A 23 3.53 -8.53 4.66
CA LYS A 23 2.09 -8.24 4.63
C LYS A 23 1.76 -6.85 5.19
N LYS A 24 2.30 -6.45 6.35
CA LYS A 24 2.08 -5.09 6.90
C LYS A 24 2.63 -4.02 5.96
N LEU A 25 3.85 -4.21 5.44
CA LEU A 25 4.48 -3.27 4.51
C LEU A 25 3.65 -3.07 3.23
N GLN A 26 3.15 -4.15 2.64
CA GLN A 26 2.27 -4.12 1.47
C GLN A 26 1.01 -3.28 1.72
N LYS A 27 0.37 -3.45 2.89
CA LYS A 27 -0.84 -2.68 3.24
C LYS A 27 -0.54 -1.20 3.44
N LEU A 28 0.53 -0.85 4.13
CA LEU A 28 0.92 0.56 4.33
C LEU A 28 1.25 1.25 3.00
N CYS A 29 1.94 0.55 2.09
CA CYS A 29 2.22 1.08 0.76
C CYS A 29 0.94 1.20 -0.09
N TYR A 30 0.02 0.23 -0.01
CA TYR A 30 -1.29 0.29 -0.65
C TYR A 30 -2.11 1.49 -0.16
N TYR A 31 -2.23 1.68 1.16
CA TYR A 31 -2.96 2.82 1.72
C TYR A 31 -2.35 4.14 1.27
N SER A 32 -1.01 4.23 1.22
CA SER A 32 -0.34 5.41 0.68
C SER A 32 -0.81 5.67 -0.75
N TYR A 33 -0.72 4.67 -1.64
CA TYR A 33 -1.17 4.78 -3.02
C TYR A 33 -2.62 5.22 -3.15
N ALA A 34 -3.53 4.53 -2.47
CA ALA A 34 -4.96 4.75 -2.61
C ALA A 34 -5.42 6.11 -2.07
N TRP A 35 -4.90 6.52 -0.91
CA TRP A 35 -5.14 7.87 -0.37
C TRP A 35 -4.48 8.96 -1.22
N GLY A 36 -3.31 8.69 -1.82
CA GLY A 36 -2.68 9.62 -2.75
C GLY A 36 -3.51 9.84 -4.02
N VAL A 37 -4.06 8.77 -4.60
CA VAL A 37 -4.97 8.87 -5.74
C VAL A 37 -6.24 9.65 -5.36
N ALA A 38 -6.78 9.44 -4.16
CA ALA A 38 -7.94 10.16 -3.64
C ALA A 38 -7.67 11.67 -3.43
N LEU A 39 -6.65 12.00 -2.65
CA LEU A 39 -6.43 13.36 -2.13
C LEU A 39 -5.58 14.23 -3.05
N LEU A 40 -4.65 13.65 -3.80
CA LEU A 40 -3.74 14.37 -4.69
C LEU A 40 -4.18 14.29 -6.17
N ASN A 41 -5.24 13.53 -6.45
CA ASN A 41 -5.79 13.28 -7.79
C ASN A 41 -4.72 12.81 -8.80
N ARG A 42 -3.70 12.09 -8.32
CA ARG A 42 -2.62 11.49 -9.13
C ARG A 42 -2.04 10.25 -8.44
N PRO A 43 -1.54 9.25 -9.18
CA PRO A 43 -0.72 8.17 -8.61
C PRO A 43 0.55 8.73 -7.96
N LEU A 44 0.90 8.21 -6.77
CA LEU A 44 2.14 8.57 -6.07
C LEU A 44 3.39 8.08 -6.79
N PHE A 45 3.29 6.91 -7.42
CA PHE A 45 4.33 6.22 -8.18
C PHE A 45 3.64 5.39 -9.29
N ASP A 46 4.39 4.91 -10.28
CA ASP A 46 3.81 4.19 -11.43
C ASP A 46 4.56 2.93 -11.84
N ASP A 47 5.58 2.54 -11.08
CA ASP A 47 6.40 1.34 -11.26
C ASP A 47 5.69 0.04 -10.84
N THR A 48 4.48 0.15 -10.30
CA THR A 48 3.63 -0.99 -9.94
C THR A 48 2.14 -0.66 -10.08
N ARG A 49 1.30 -1.69 -10.07
CA ARG A 49 -0.14 -1.60 -9.84
C ARG A 49 -0.52 -2.62 -8.79
N PHE A 50 -1.35 -2.22 -7.83
CA PHE A 50 -1.80 -3.14 -6.78
C PHE A 50 -2.76 -4.17 -7.37
N GLU A 51 -2.54 -5.44 -7.02
CA GLU A 51 -3.38 -6.57 -7.40
C GLU A 51 -4.19 -7.08 -6.20
N ALA A 52 -5.38 -7.60 -6.45
CA ALA A 52 -6.32 -8.01 -5.41
C ALA A 52 -6.07 -9.45 -4.92
N TRP A 53 -4.91 -9.68 -4.32
CA TRP A 53 -4.50 -11.01 -3.83
C TRP A 53 -5.39 -11.51 -2.69
N ALA A 54 -5.27 -12.79 -2.36
CA ALA A 54 -6.11 -13.47 -1.36
C ALA A 54 -6.08 -12.82 0.03
N HIS A 55 -4.93 -12.25 0.42
CA HIS A 55 -4.72 -11.58 1.71
C HIS A 55 -4.69 -10.05 1.56
N GLY A 56 -5.54 -9.51 0.70
CA GLY A 56 -5.66 -8.08 0.42
C GLY A 56 -4.81 -7.59 -0.78
N PRO A 57 -4.76 -6.26 -1.01
CA PRO A 57 -3.97 -5.63 -2.09
C PRO A 57 -2.47 -5.84 -1.95
N VAL A 58 -1.78 -6.12 -3.06
CA VAL A 58 -0.32 -6.38 -3.09
C VAL A 58 0.30 -5.72 -4.32
N SER A 59 1.47 -5.08 -4.14
CA SER A 59 2.36 -4.76 -5.25
C SER A 59 3.22 -5.98 -5.59
N PRO A 60 3.12 -6.54 -6.81
CA PRO A 60 3.91 -7.70 -7.22
C PRO A 60 5.42 -7.44 -7.11
N GLU A 61 5.88 -6.26 -7.52
CA GLU A 61 7.28 -5.84 -7.50
C GLU A 61 7.85 -5.82 -6.08
N LEU A 62 7.12 -5.18 -5.15
CA LEU A 62 7.52 -5.17 -3.73
C LEU A 62 7.49 -6.59 -3.14
N TYR A 63 6.49 -7.40 -3.50
CA TYR A 63 6.39 -8.78 -3.02
C TYR A 63 7.58 -9.61 -3.49
N GLN A 64 8.03 -9.48 -4.74
CA GLN A 64 9.20 -10.23 -5.21
C GLN A 64 10.45 -9.96 -4.37
N GLU A 65 10.65 -8.71 -3.93
CA GLU A 65 11.79 -8.30 -3.11
C GLU A 65 11.70 -8.77 -1.65
N CYS A 66 10.48 -8.98 -1.16
CA CYS A 66 10.20 -9.22 0.25
C CYS A 66 9.73 -10.65 0.58
N LYS A 67 9.28 -11.44 -0.41
CA LYS A 67 8.71 -12.79 -0.19
C LYS A 67 9.62 -13.74 0.59
N ARG A 68 10.95 -13.57 0.47
CA ARG A 68 11.95 -14.41 1.16
C ARG A 68 11.88 -14.27 2.69
N TYR A 69 11.34 -13.18 3.20
CA TYR A 69 11.20 -12.95 4.64
C TYR A 69 9.98 -13.67 5.21
N GLY A 70 8.98 -14.00 4.38
CA GLY A 70 7.75 -14.64 4.83
C GLY A 70 7.09 -13.87 5.98
N TRP A 71 6.99 -14.52 7.14
CA TRP A 71 6.44 -13.93 8.37
C TRP A 71 7.45 -13.14 9.20
N SER A 72 8.75 -13.28 8.92
CA SER A 72 9.79 -12.59 9.65
C SER A 72 9.81 -11.09 9.30
N PRO A 73 10.17 -10.21 10.26
CA PRO A 73 10.31 -8.79 9.98
C PRO A 73 11.37 -8.51 8.91
N ILE A 74 11.05 -7.59 8.01
CA ILE A 74 11.97 -7.08 6.99
C ILE A 74 12.92 -6.08 7.67
N PRO A 75 14.24 -6.18 7.47
CA PRO A 75 15.22 -5.24 8.02
C PRO A 75 14.97 -3.81 7.53
N GLN A 76 15.15 -2.82 8.43
CA GLN A 76 14.90 -1.40 8.12
C GLN A 76 15.74 -0.85 6.96
N ASN A 77 16.90 -1.45 6.72
CA ASN A 77 17.83 -1.06 5.66
C ASN A 77 17.64 -1.84 4.34
N LYS A 78 16.59 -2.66 4.19
CA LYS A 78 16.37 -3.46 2.96
C LYS A 78 16.35 -2.60 1.68
N PHE A 79 15.82 -1.38 1.76
CA PHE A 79 15.75 -0.44 0.63
C PHE A 79 16.55 0.86 0.92
N SER A 80 17.74 0.73 1.52
CA SER A 80 18.58 1.90 1.89
C SER A 80 18.93 2.81 0.72
N GLU A 81 19.04 2.25 -0.48
CA GLU A 81 19.36 2.97 -1.72
C GLU A 81 18.16 3.73 -2.31
N ALA A 82 16.97 3.57 -1.74
CA ALA A 82 15.78 4.28 -2.19
C ALA A 82 15.88 5.78 -1.89
N HIS A 83 15.30 6.59 -2.77
CA HIS A 83 15.38 8.04 -2.72
C HIS A 83 14.65 8.59 -1.50
N ALA A 84 15.21 9.63 -0.90
CA ALA A 84 14.51 10.39 0.12
C ALA A 84 13.30 11.12 -0.50
N ILE A 85 12.14 10.98 0.13
CA ILE A 85 10.92 11.71 -0.24
C ILE A 85 11.08 13.17 0.19
N LYS A 86 11.17 14.06 -0.81
CA LYS A 86 11.33 15.52 -0.61
C LYS A 86 10.04 16.31 -0.79
N ASP A 87 9.06 15.73 -1.48
CA ASP A 87 7.75 16.34 -1.69
C ASP A 87 7.01 16.40 -0.33
N LYS A 88 6.62 17.61 0.07
CA LYS A 88 6.01 17.87 1.37
C LYS A 88 4.63 17.23 1.48
N ASP A 89 3.82 17.29 0.43
CA ASP A 89 2.45 16.75 0.46
C ASP A 89 2.48 15.23 0.59
N ILE A 90 3.44 14.60 -0.10
CA ILE A 90 3.67 13.16 0.02
C ILE A 90 4.18 12.80 1.41
N SER A 91 5.13 13.57 1.95
CA SER A 91 5.66 13.33 3.30
C SER A 91 4.58 13.44 4.38
N GLU A 92 3.72 14.46 4.30
CA GLU A 92 2.59 14.61 5.23
C GLU A 92 1.57 13.48 5.07
N LEU A 93 1.25 13.08 3.83
CA LEU A 93 0.39 11.93 3.58
C LEU A 93 0.93 10.67 4.27
N LEU A 94 2.20 10.33 4.09
CA LEU A 94 2.80 9.14 4.70
C LEU A 94 2.78 9.18 6.23
N LYS A 95 2.99 10.36 6.83
CA LYS A 95 2.81 10.56 8.28
C LYS A 95 1.38 10.30 8.71
N SER A 96 0.38 10.80 7.97
CA SER A 96 -1.04 10.52 8.26
C SER A 96 -1.37 9.03 8.14
N ILE A 97 -0.84 8.35 7.13
CA ILE A 97 -0.98 6.89 6.98
C ILE A 97 -0.35 6.18 8.18
N TRP A 98 0.86 6.56 8.58
CA TRP A 98 1.53 5.96 9.73
C TRP A 98 0.75 6.18 11.03
N LEU A 99 0.25 7.39 11.27
CA LEU A 99 -0.56 7.69 12.45
C LEU A 99 -1.88 6.89 12.48
N THR A 100 -2.47 6.60 11.32
CA THR A 100 -3.78 5.93 11.22
C THR A 100 -3.66 4.40 11.25
N TYR A 101 -2.63 3.86 10.60
CA TYR A 101 -2.49 2.43 10.29
C TYR A 101 -1.21 1.80 10.84
N GLY A 102 -0.23 2.59 11.27
CA GLY A 102 1.10 2.12 11.68
C GLY A 102 1.09 1.22 12.92
N ASP A 103 0.21 1.48 13.88
CA ASP A 103 0.06 0.64 15.08
C ASP A 103 -0.68 -0.67 14.84
N LYS A 104 -1.31 -0.82 13.65
CA LYS A 104 -2.05 -2.04 13.30
C LYS A 104 -1.11 -3.14 12.87
N ASP A 105 -1.43 -4.36 13.27
CA ASP A 105 -0.75 -5.54 12.79
C ASP A 105 -1.19 -5.92 11.36
N ALA A 106 -0.50 -6.90 10.77
CA ALA A 106 -0.77 -7.31 9.41
C ALA A 106 -2.16 -7.95 9.21
N ASN A 107 -2.73 -8.59 10.24
CA ASN A 107 -4.05 -9.21 10.19
C ASN A 107 -5.16 -8.17 10.33
N GLU A 108 -4.97 -7.17 11.20
CA GLU A 108 -5.88 -6.03 11.32
C GLU A 108 -5.96 -5.25 10.00
N LEU A 109 -4.81 -5.00 9.35
CA LEU A 109 -4.77 -4.33 8.05
C LEU A 109 -5.42 -5.19 6.95
N GLU A 110 -5.22 -6.50 6.96
CA GLU A 110 -5.91 -7.44 6.06
C GLU A 110 -7.43 -7.36 6.24
N ALA A 111 -7.91 -7.47 7.49
CA ALA A 111 -9.32 -7.38 7.83
C ALA A 111 -9.95 -6.05 7.39
N LEU A 112 -9.22 -4.93 7.49
CA LEU A 112 -9.65 -3.66 6.94
C LEU A 112 -9.79 -3.75 5.42
N THR A 113 -8.74 -4.12 4.69
CA THR A 113 -8.80 -4.17 3.22
C THR A 113 -9.86 -5.13 2.68
N HIS A 114 -10.17 -6.22 3.38
CA HIS A 114 -11.23 -7.16 3.00
C HIS A 114 -12.63 -6.56 3.16
N ARG A 115 -12.79 -5.46 3.90
CA ARG A 115 -14.05 -4.73 4.06
C ARG A 115 -14.21 -3.61 3.02
N GLU A 116 -13.16 -3.22 2.35
CA GLU A 116 -13.12 -2.07 1.45
C GLU A 116 -13.53 -2.42 0.02
N SER A 117 -14.25 -1.50 -0.63
CA SER A 117 -14.78 -1.74 -1.98
C SER A 117 -13.74 -1.98 -3.07
N PRO A 118 -12.54 -1.33 -3.09
CA PRO A 118 -11.58 -1.54 -4.17
C PRO A 118 -11.11 -2.99 -4.29
N TRP A 119 -10.81 -3.63 -3.15
CA TRP A 119 -10.40 -5.03 -3.12
C TRP A 119 -11.56 -5.98 -3.44
N LYS A 120 -12.76 -5.74 -2.87
CA LYS A 120 -13.95 -6.55 -3.12
C LYS A 120 -14.37 -6.56 -4.58
N ILE A 121 -14.39 -5.38 -5.21
CA ILE A 121 -14.79 -5.22 -6.62
C ILE A 121 -13.79 -5.95 -7.52
N ALA A 122 -12.49 -5.78 -7.27
CA ALA A 122 -11.45 -6.46 -8.04
C ALA A 122 -11.46 -7.99 -7.85
N ARG A 123 -12.08 -8.51 -6.79
CA ARG A 123 -12.25 -9.96 -6.54
C ARG A 123 -13.65 -10.49 -6.82
N ASN A 124 -14.52 -9.72 -7.48
CA ASN A 124 -15.86 -10.19 -7.80
C ASN A 124 -15.81 -11.53 -8.58
N GLY A 125 -16.51 -12.55 -8.09
CA GLY A 125 -16.53 -13.89 -8.67
C GLY A 125 -15.33 -14.79 -8.32
N ILE A 126 -14.42 -14.35 -7.44
CA ILE A 126 -13.26 -15.13 -6.98
C ILE A 126 -13.52 -15.62 -5.55
N LEU A 127 -13.28 -16.90 -5.26
CA LEU A 127 -13.55 -17.45 -3.94
C LEU A 127 -12.53 -16.95 -2.90
N ASP A 128 -12.92 -17.05 -1.63
CA ASP A 128 -12.01 -16.74 -0.52
C ASP A 128 -10.79 -17.67 -0.55
N GLY A 129 -9.60 -17.11 -0.37
CA GLY A 129 -8.34 -17.84 -0.45
C GLY A 129 -7.84 -18.13 -1.87
N GLU A 130 -8.67 -17.97 -2.90
CA GLU A 130 -8.20 -18.16 -4.28
C GLU A 130 -7.27 -17.03 -4.73
N ARG A 131 -6.24 -17.43 -5.48
CA ARG A 131 -5.29 -16.50 -6.08
C ARG A 131 -6.02 -15.61 -7.07
N SER A 132 -5.69 -14.32 -7.03
CA SER A 132 -6.10 -13.33 -8.01
C SER A 132 -4.93 -12.42 -8.30
N ASN A 133 -4.80 -12.03 -9.56
CA ASN A 133 -3.90 -11.00 -10.06
C ASN A 133 -4.70 -9.86 -10.72
N ASN A 134 -5.99 -9.73 -10.40
CA ASN A 134 -6.80 -8.63 -10.89
C ASN A 134 -6.27 -7.32 -10.34
N VAL A 135 -5.96 -6.39 -11.24
CA VAL A 135 -5.47 -5.05 -10.89
C VAL A 135 -6.61 -4.23 -10.25
N LEU A 136 -6.29 -3.55 -9.15
CA LEU A 136 -7.20 -2.59 -8.52
C LEU A 136 -7.37 -1.37 -9.42
N ASN A 137 -8.61 -0.89 -9.55
CA ASN A 137 -8.91 0.27 -10.37
C ASN A 137 -8.72 1.57 -9.58
N ASP A 138 -7.92 2.49 -10.11
CA ASP A 138 -7.63 3.79 -9.48
C ASP A 138 -8.87 4.63 -9.25
N GLY A 139 -9.83 4.63 -10.17
CA GLY A 139 -11.11 5.32 -10.02
C GLY A 139 -11.93 4.78 -8.85
N VAL A 140 -12.01 3.45 -8.72
CA VAL A 140 -12.70 2.80 -7.59
C VAL A 140 -12.02 3.13 -6.26
N MET A 141 -10.67 3.09 -6.21
CA MET A 141 -9.92 3.51 -5.03
C MET A 141 -10.21 4.98 -4.69
N ARG A 142 -10.10 5.87 -5.68
CA ARG A 142 -10.35 7.30 -5.52
C ARG A 142 -11.72 7.56 -4.91
N ASP A 143 -12.76 7.00 -5.51
CA ASP A 143 -14.15 7.27 -5.14
C ASP A 143 -14.44 6.71 -3.73
N PHE A 144 -13.89 5.53 -3.39
CA PHE A 144 -14.03 4.93 -2.07
C PHE A 144 -13.38 5.77 -0.96
N TYR A 145 -12.10 6.14 -1.12
CA TYR A 145 -11.38 6.89 -0.09
C TYR A 145 -11.82 8.35 0.00
N LEU A 146 -12.29 8.96 -1.10
CA LEU A 146 -12.96 10.26 -1.04
C LEU A 146 -14.28 10.19 -0.25
N GLY A 147 -15.06 9.11 -0.39
CA GLY A 147 -16.25 8.90 0.44
C GLY A 147 -15.93 8.88 1.93
N ILE A 148 -14.89 8.13 2.33
CA ILE A 148 -14.39 8.12 3.72
C ILE A 148 -13.97 9.53 4.16
N TYR A 149 -13.24 10.26 3.32
CA TYR A 149 -12.77 11.61 3.63
C TYR A 149 -13.92 12.60 3.85
N ASN A 150 -14.98 12.49 3.05
CA ASN A 150 -16.15 13.35 3.12
C ASN A 150 -17.13 12.97 4.25
N GLY A 151 -16.98 11.77 4.83
CA GLY A 151 -17.80 11.29 5.93
C GLY A 151 -19.05 10.51 5.50
N ASP A 152 -19.02 9.89 4.32
CA ASP A 152 -20.09 9.03 3.78
C ASP A 152 -20.10 7.61 4.40
#